data_AF-A0A7V1Q1F2-F1
#
_entry.id   AF-A0A7V1Q1F2-F1
#
_cell.length_a   1.000
_cell.length_b   1.000
_cell.length_c   1.000
_cell.angle_alpha   90.00
_cell.angle_beta   90.00
_cell.angle_gamma   90.00
#
_symmetry.space_group_name_H-M   'P 1'
#
loop_
_entity.id
_entity.type
_entity.pdbx_description
1 polymer ?
#
loop_
_entity_poly.entity_id
_entity_poly.type
_entity_poly.pdbx_seq_one_letter_code
_entity_poly.pdbx_strand_id
1 'polypeptide(L)'
;MPDPSLLESFPTPTDSPFVIEHVAEEFSSVCPVTGHPDFGSITIRFEPRPNGAGGTCVELKSLKLYLQSFRNEGIYYEAVTNRIRDDLDALMNPNWLLVRSDWRGRGGIRSTIRATSGTVPDIWQG
;
A
#
# COMPACT_ATOMS: atom_id res chain seq x y z
N MET A 1 8.18 -13.23 5.74
CA MET A 1 6.88 -12.66 5.33
C MET A 1 6.68 -11.32 6.00
N PRO A 2 6.10 -10.33 5.29
CA PRO A 2 5.77 -9.03 5.85
C PRO A 2 4.86 -9.16 7.07
N ASP A 3 5.04 -8.30 8.06
CA ASP A 3 4.35 -8.41 9.35
C ASP A 3 3.19 -7.42 9.46
N PRO A 4 1.93 -7.84 9.20
CA PRO A 4 0.78 -6.96 9.32
C PRO A 4 0.45 -6.57 10.76
N SER A 5 1.01 -7.25 11.77
CA SER A 5 0.78 -6.89 13.18
C SER A 5 1.43 -5.56 13.58
N LEU A 6 2.34 -5.05 12.74
CA LEU A 6 2.94 -3.72 12.88
C LEU A 6 1.99 -2.58 12.53
N LEU A 7 0.88 -2.86 11.84
CA LEU A 7 -0.06 -1.84 11.38
C LEU A 7 -0.98 -1.38 12.51
N GLU A 8 -1.09 -0.06 12.65
CA GLU A 8 -2.03 0.61 13.55
C GLU A 8 -2.95 1.52 12.75
N SER A 9 -4.12 1.83 13.31
CA SER A 9 -5.06 2.79 12.71
C SER A 9 -5.59 3.75 13.76
N PHE A 10 -6.08 4.90 13.30
CA PHE A 10 -6.77 5.89 14.11
C PHE A 10 -8.14 6.22 13.49
N PRO A 11 -9.12 6.68 14.27
CA PRO A 11 -10.44 7.03 13.75
C PRO A 11 -10.37 8.13 12.67
N THR A 12 -11.16 8.00 11.60
CA THR A 12 -11.36 9.06 10.61
C THR A 12 -11.72 10.37 11.32
N PRO A 13 -11.12 11.54 11.02
CA PRO A 13 -11.35 12.75 11.81
C PRO A 13 -12.67 13.48 11.50
N THR A 14 -13.42 13.06 10.49
CA THR A 14 -14.64 13.74 10.01
C THR A 14 -15.60 12.75 9.34
N ASP A 15 -16.87 13.15 9.19
CA ASP A 15 -17.86 12.42 8.40
C ASP A 15 -17.91 12.87 6.93
N SER A 16 -17.30 14.02 6.61
CA SER A 16 -17.25 14.51 5.23
C SER A 16 -16.26 13.69 4.41
N PRO A 17 -16.56 13.32 3.14
CA PRO A 17 -15.63 12.57 2.30
C PRO A 17 -14.32 13.32 2.04
N PHE A 18 -13.21 12.60 2.04
CA PHE A 18 -11.89 13.09 1.65
C PHE A 18 -11.01 11.94 1.15
N VAL A 19 -9.98 12.28 0.37
CA VAL A 19 -9.03 11.30 -0.17
C VAL A 19 -7.66 11.53 0.47
N ILE A 20 -7.02 10.45 0.90
CA ILE A 20 -5.63 10.44 1.34
C ILE A 20 -4.77 9.82 0.25
N GLU A 21 -3.59 10.41 0.02
CA GLU A 21 -2.49 9.81 -0.72
C GLU A 21 -1.22 9.79 0.12
N HIS A 22 -0.59 8.63 0.21
CA HIS A 22 0.72 8.44 0.81
C HIS A 22 1.68 7.91 -0.25
N VAL A 23 2.85 8.53 -0.36
CA VAL A 23 3.92 8.09 -1.26
C VAL A 23 5.14 7.71 -0.42
N ALA A 24 5.47 6.43 -0.41
CA ALA A 24 6.68 5.89 0.22
C ALA A 24 7.75 5.69 -0.85
N GLU A 25 8.71 6.61 -0.94
CA GLU A 25 9.75 6.65 -1.98
C GLU A 25 10.91 5.67 -1.76
N GLU A 26 11.01 5.09 -0.56
CA GLU A 26 12.14 4.28 -0.10
C GLU A 26 11.79 2.79 0.05
N PHE A 27 10.87 2.27 -0.77
CA PHE A 27 10.47 0.86 -0.68
C PHE A 27 11.53 -0.07 -1.26
N SER A 28 11.76 -1.21 -0.60
CA SER A 28 12.66 -2.25 -1.08
C SER A 28 12.21 -3.65 -0.64
N SER A 29 12.51 -4.65 -1.46
CA SER A 29 12.35 -6.08 -1.18
C SER A 29 13.47 -6.87 -1.86
N VAL A 30 13.40 -8.20 -1.87
CA VAL A 30 14.39 -9.07 -2.53
C VAL A 30 13.74 -9.87 -3.65
N CYS A 31 14.45 -10.03 -4.77
CA CYS A 31 14.01 -10.90 -5.85
C CYS A 31 14.08 -12.37 -5.38
N PRO A 32 12.98 -13.14 -5.43
CA PRO A 32 12.94 -14.52 -4.92
C PRO A 32 13.86 -15.48 -5.69
N VAL A 33 14.22 -15.15 -6.94
CA VAL A 33 15.06 -15.99 -7.80
C VAL A 33 16.55 -15.70 -7.61
N THR A 34 16.92 -14.41 -7.56
CA THR A 34 18.34 -14.01 -7.63
C THR A 34 18.91 -13.48 -6.32
N GLY A 35 18.07 -13.21 -5.32
CA GLY A 35 18.51 -12.62 -4.05
C GLY A 35 18.94 -11.14 -4.14
N HIS A 36 18.89 -10.51 -5.31
CA HIS A 36 19.24 -9.10 -5.47
C HIS A 36 18.12 -8.20 -4.93
N PRO A 37 18.47 -7.07 -4.30
CA PRO A 37 17.48 -6.11 -3.85
C PRO A 37 16.71 -5.49 -5.01
N ASP A 38 15.42 -5.33 -4.80
CA ASP A 38 14.49 -4.56 -5.59
C ASP A 38 14.22 -3.22 -4.92
N PHE A 39 14.05 -2.17 -5.71
CA PHE A 39 13.75 -0.84 -5.22
C PHE A 39 12.58 -0.26 -5.99
N GLY A 40 11.73 0.49 -5.30
CA GLY A 40 10.60 1.16 -5.91
C GLY A 40 9.97 2.18 -4.97
N SER A 41 8.87 2.76 -5.42
CA SER A 41 7.99 3.58 -4.59
C SER A 41 6.62 2.92 -4.47
N ILE A 42 5.97 3.10 -3.32
CA ILE A 42 4.59 2.65 -3.10
C ILE A 42 3.71 3.88 -2.93
N THR A 43 2.69 4.00 -3.76
CA THR A 43 1.59 4.97 -3.60
C THR A 43 0.38 4.25 -3.04
N ILE A 44 -0.14 4.71 -1.91
CA ILE A 44 -1.37 4.24 -1.28
C ILE A 44 -2.37 5.38 -1.34
N ARG A 45 -3.48 5.18 -2.05
CA ARG A 45 -4.54 6.17 -2.19
C ARG A 45 -5.87 5.56 -1.75
N PHE A 46 -6.60 6.23 -0.87
CA PHE A 46 -7.86 5.69 -0.35
C PHE A 46 -8.81 6.79 0.10
N GLU A 47 -10.09 6.44 0.17
CA GLU A 47 -11.13 7.20 0.84
C GLU A 47 -11.63 6.39 2.05
N PRO A 48 -11.38 6.85 3.29
CA PRO A 48 -11.89 6.14 4.46
C PRO A 48 -13.40 6.33 4.58
N ARG A 49 -14.05 5.44 5.34
CA ARG A 49 -15.45 5.65 5.73
C ARG A 49 -15.60 6.87 6.66
N PRO A 50 -16.81 7.45 6.75
CA PRO A 50 -17.14 8.46 7.77
C PRO A 50 -16.82 7.98 9.19
N ASN A 51 -16.45 8.92 10.08
CA ASN A 51 -16.21 8.62 11.50
C ASN A 51 -17.41 7.89 12.15
N GLY A 52 -18.62 8.40 11.94
CA GLY A 52 -19.86 7.82 12.46
C GLY A 52 -20.17 6.40 11.95
N ALA A 53 -19.50 5.96 10.89
CA ALA A 53 -19.58 4.60 10.34
C ALA A 53 -18.37 3.72 10.75
N GLY A 54 -17.61 4.14 11.77
CA GLY A 54 -16.42 3.44 12.25
C GLY A 54 -15.26 3.45 11.24
N GLY A 55 -15.15 4.51 10.44
CA GLY A 55 -14.02 4.67 9.54
C GLY A 55 -12.70 4.87 10.28
N THR A 56 -11.62 4.34 9.71
CA THR A 56 -10.27 4.52 10.23
C THR A 56 -9.29 4.87 9.11
N CYS A 57 -8.17 5.48 9.50
CA CYS A 57 -7.01 5.76 8.66
C CYS A 57 -5.79 5.03 9.23
N VAL A 58 -4.91 4.53 8.37
CA VAL A 58 -3.64 3.94 8.77
C VAL A 58 -2.74 4.98 9.45
N GLU A 59 -2.06 4.60 10.53
CA GLU A 59 -1.10 5.46 11.22
C GLU A 59 0.26 5.45 10.49
N LEU A 60 0.84 6.63 10.22
CA LEU A 60 1.99 6.77 9.32
C LEU A 60 3.27 6.07 9.80
N LYS A 61 3.56 6.06 11.11
CA LYS A 61 4.74 5.37 11.64
C LYS A 61 4.60 3.85 11.51
N SER A 62 3.43 3.31 11.80
CA SER A 62 3.06 1.90 11.68
C SER A 62 3.16 1.44 10.22
N LEU A 63 2.66 2.25 9.29
CA LEU A 63 2.77 2.02 7.85
C LEU A 63 4.23 1.96 7.40
N LYS A 64 5.07 2.89 7.87
CA LYS A 64 6.51 2.87 7.57
C LYS A 64 7.16 1.58 8.05
N LEU A 65 6.89 1.15 9.29
CA LEU A 65 7.46 -0.07 9.86
C LEU A 65 6.98 -1.32 9.10
N TYR A 66 5.70 -1.38 8.74
CA TYR A 66 5.13 -2.41 7.89
C TYR A 66 5.83 -2.50 6.54
N LEU A 67 5.99 -1.37 5.82
CA LEU A 67 6.69 -1.34 4.53
C LEU A 67 8.16 -1.74 4.65
N GLN A 68 8.84 -1.36 5.74
CA GLN A 68 10.22 -1.78 6.01
C GLN A 68 10.36 -3.28 6.27
N SER A 69 9.30 -3.97 6.71
CA SER A 69 9.32 -5.42 6.94
C SER A 69 9.52 -6.23 5.64
N PHE A 70 9.28 -5.63 4.47
CA PHE A 70 9.51 -6.25 3.16
C PHE A 70 10.98 -6.31 2.75
N ARG A 71 11.87 -5.54 3.41
CA ARG A 71 13.24 -5.27 2.94
C ARG A 71 14.06 -6.52 2.59
N ASN A 72 13.89 -7.60 3.36
CA ASN A 72 14.61 -8.85 3.17
C ASN A 72 13.71 -9.98 2.66
N GLU A 73 12.47 -9.67 2.27
CA GLU A 73 11.51 -10.66 1.80
C GLU A 73 11.75 -10.99 0.33
N GLY A 74 11.88 -12.28 0.01
CA GLY A 74 11.90 -12.78 -1.36
C GLY A 74 10.49 -12.81 -1.95
N ILE A 75 10.10 -11.78 -2.71
CA ILE A 75 8.71 -11.60 -3.16
C ILE A 75 8.62 -10.92 -4.53
N TYR A 76 7.66 -11.34 -5.36
CA TYR A 76 7.37 -10.72 -6.66
C TYR A 76 6.62 -9.39 -6.50
N TYR A 77 6.79 -8.48 -7.46
CA TYR A 77 6.18 -7.14 -7.46
C TYR A 77 4.66 -7.17 -7.32
N GLU A 78 4.03 -8.12 -8.01
CA GLU A 78 2.60 -8.36 -7.99
C GLU A 78 2.14 -8.78 -6.60
N ALA A 79 2.88 -9.70 -5.98
CA ALA A 79 2.58 -10.18 -4.64
C ALA A 79 2.78 -9.08 -3.58
N VAL A 80 3.83 -8.26 -3.69
CA VAL A 80 4.02 -7.07 -2.82
C VAL A 80 2.78 -6.17 -2.89
N THR A 81 2.37 -5.81 -4.10
CA THR A 81 1.30 -4.83 -4.31
C THR A 81 -0.05 -5.35 -3.81
N ASN A 82 -0.37 -6.61 -4.12
CA ASN A 82 -1.61 -7.25 -3.64
C ASN A 82 -1.60 -7.39 -2.12
N ARG A 83 -0.46 -7.79 -1.53
CA ARG A 83 -0.33 -7.97 -0.08
C ARG A 83 -0.54 -6.68 0.69
N ILE A 84 0.09 -5.59 0.25
CA ILE A 84 -0.10 -4.26 0.85
C ILE A 84 -1.58 -3.86 0.78
N ARG A 85 -2.23 -4.09 -0.37
CA ARG A 85 -3.66 -3.80 -0.55
C ARG A 85 -4.52 -4.65 0.40
N ASP A 86 -4.28 -5.95 0.50
CA ASP A 86 -5.06 -6.86 1.35
C ASP A 86 -4.92 -6.53 2.85
N ASP A 87 -3.69 -6.30 3.31
CA ASP A 87 -3.43 -5.99 4.73
C ASP A 87 -4.03 -4.62 5.13
N LEU A 88 -3.94 -3.62 4.25
CA LEU A 88 -4.51 -2.28 4.49
C LEU A 88 -6.03 -2.25 4.37
N ASP A 89 -6.61 -3.01 3.44
CA ASP A 89 -8.07 -3.13 3.31
C ASP A 89 -8.66 -3.80 4.55
N ALA A 90 -8.01 -4.86 5.06
CA ALA A 90 -8.41 -5.52 6.30
C ALA A 90 -8.29 -4.59 7.53
N LEU A 91 -7.24 -3.76 7.58
CA LEU A 91 -7.02 -2.81 8.68
C LEU A 91 -8.06 -1.66 8.69
N MET A 92 -8.31 -1.05 7.54
CA MET A 92 -9.06 0.22 7.45
C MET A 92 -10.50 0.06 7.00
N ASN A 93 -10.80 -1.00 6.23
CA ASN A 93 -12.09 -1.23 5.58
C ASN A 93 -12.64 0.05 4.91
N PRO A 94 -11.88 0.67 3.98
CA PRO A 94 -12.22 1.95 3.37
C PRO A 94 -13.38 1.83 2.36
N ASN A 95 -13.90 2.96 1.87
CA ASN A 95 -14.86 2.95 0.75
C ASN A 95 -14.20 2.38 -0.52
N TRP A 96 -12.94 2.76 -0.75
CA TRP A 96 -12.08 2.20 -1.78
C TRP A 96 -10.61 2.43 -1.43
N LEU A 97 -9.74 1.59 -1.99
CA LEU A 97 -8.29 1.66 -1.85
C LEU A 97 -7.63 1.32 -3.19
N LEU A 98 -6.58 2.06 -3.52
CA LEU A 98 -5.66 1.80 -4.61
C LEU A 98 -4.24 1.78 -4.05
N VAL A 99 -3.55 0.66 -4.29
CA VAL A 99 -2.12 0.53 -4.06
C VAL A 99 -1.43 0.42 -5.42
N ARG A 100 -0.46 1.30 -5.65
CA ARG A 100 0.39 1.30 -6.83
C ARG A 100 1.85 1.15 -6.40
N SER A 101 2.57 0.25 -7.05
CA SER A 101 4.02 0.13 -6.89
C SER A 101 4.72 0.47 -8.20
N ASP A 102 5.74 1.32 -8.13
CA ASP A 102 6.58 1.71 -9.27
C ASP A 102 8.01 1.23 -9.03
N TRP A 103 8.45 0.28 -9.86
CA TRP A 103 9.72 -0.41 -9.67
C TRP A 103 10.83 0.18 -10.53
N ARG A 104 12.04 0.25 -9.94
CA ARG A 104 13.25 0.57 -10.68
C ARG A 104 13.56 -0.54 -11.68
N GLY A 105 14.22 -0.18 -12.78
CA GLY A 105 14.34 -1.07 -13.92
C GLY A 105 15.26 -2.26 -13.67
N ARG A 106 14.83 -3.46 -14.08
CA ARG A 106 15.67 -4.65 -14.25
C ARG A 106 15.83 -4.95 -15.74
N GLY A 107 17.07 -5.05 -16.21
CA GLY A 107 17.35 -5.27 -17.64
C GLY A 107 16.77 -4.20 -18.57
N GLY A 108 16.63 -2.95 -18.08
CA GLY A 108 16.01 -1.85 -18.81
C GLY A 108 14.48 -1.81 -18.77
N ILE A 109 13.82 -2.78 -18.12
CA ILE A 109 12.36 -2.86 -18.03
C ILE A 109 11.91 -2.33 -16.67
N ARG A 110 10.96 -1.39 -16.67
CA ARG A 110 10.28 -0.91 -15.46
C ARG A 110 8.89 -1.49 -15.41
N SER A 111 8.43 -1.77 -14.19
CA SER A 111 7.09 -2.27 -13.94
C SER A 111 6.34 -1.31 -13.04
N THR A 112 5.08 -1.06 -13.37
CA THR A 112 4.12 -0.42 -12.48
C THR A 112 2.99 -1.40 -12.25
N ILE A 113 2.74 -1.76 -10.99
CA ILE A 113 1.65 -2.65 -10.62
C ILE A 113 0.59 -1.85 -9.88
N ARG A 114 -0.68 -2.12 -10.14
CA ARG A 114 -1.82 -1.53 -9.42
C ARG A 114 -2.69 -2.65 -8.86
N ALA A 115 -3.13 -2.51 -7.62
CA ALA A 115 -4.12 -3.38 -6.98
C ALA A 115 -5.16 -2.50 -6.28
N THR A 116 -6.43 -2.87 -6.35
CA THR A 116 -7.54 -2.08 -5.82
C THR A 116 -8.49 -2.93 -4.97
N SER A 117 -9.24 -2.26 -4.11
CA SER A 117 -10.46 -2.76 -3.45
C SER A 117 -11.54 -1.68 -3.48
N GLY A 118 -12.82 -2.09 -3.43
CA GLY A 118 -13.95 -1.18 -3.59
C GLY A 118 -14.08 -0.59 -5.00
N THR A 119 -14.90 0.45 -5.14
CA THR A 119 -15.13 1.14 -6.43
C THR A 119 -14.23 2.37 -6.51
N VAL A 120 -13.04 2.21 -7.08
CA VAL A 120 -12.08 3.32 -7.25
C VAL A 120 -12.57 4.28 -8.34
N PRO A 121 -12.68 5.59 -8.07
CA PRO A 121 -13.07 6.57 -9.08
C PRO A 121 -12.16 6.59 -10.31
N ASP A 122 -12.72 6.76 -11.50
CA ASP A 122 -11.99 6.72 -12.79
C ASP A 122 -10.81 7.70 -12.86
N ILE A 123 -10.94 8.86 -12.19
CA ILE A 123 -9.87 9.87 -12.07
C ILE A 123 -8.57 9.32 -11.46
N TRP A 124 -8.64 8.19 -10.75
CA TRP A 124 -7.51 7.55 -10.08
C TRP A 124 -7.05 6.25 -10.74
N GLN A 125 -7.76 5.75 -11.75
CA GLN A 125 -7.44 4.48 -12.40
C GLN A 125 -6.32 4.60 -13.46
N GLY A 126 -5.94 5.83 -13.86
CA GLY A 126 -4.89 6.15 -14.85
C GLY A 126 -3.47 6.06 -14.31
#